data_AF-A0A917XDS4-F1
#
_entry.id   AF-A0A917XDS4-F1
#
_cell.length_a   1.000
_cell.length_b   1.000
_cell.length_c   1.000
_cell.angle_alpha   90.00
_cell.angle_beta   90.00
_cell.angle_gamma   90.00
#
_symmetry.space_group_name_H-M   'P 1'
#
loop_
_entity.id
_entity.type
_entity.pdbx_description
1 polymer ?
#
loop_
_entity_poly.entity_id
_entity_poly.type
_entity_poly.pdbx_seq_one_letter_code
_entity_poly.pdbx_strand_id
1 'polypeptide(L)'
;MIEAISDYWKPFHCLLAEDLNVILVNARGVKNLPGRKTAVSDAAWLAQSGVHGLVSPSFVPPQPVRELRDLTWARTPMTRERGQIVQRLEKLLEDTGSKLAAIASDILGVSDGAILQALIAGECDPRTPSDLAKRKLRNEIPELTEVLTERFRAHHAFLTRLHLDHYDQLTDAIEQLDERVADRGGDGPLSSRPRPAQHPPRDQPSRRRSDHHRDRR
;
A
#
# COMPACT_ATOMS: atom_id res chain seq x y z
N MET A 1 -21.77 -16.40 -10.16
CA MET A 1 -21.66 -14.92 -10.07
C MET A 1 -21.46 -14.55 -8.61
N ILE A 2 -20.51 -13.66 -8.30
CA ILE A 2 -20.16 -13.29 -6.93
C ILE A 2 -20.31 -11.76 -6.79
N GLU A 3 -20.96 -11.31 -5.71
CA GLU A 3 -21.07 -9.90 -5.31
C GLU A 3 -20.23 -9.66 -4.05
N ALA A 4 -19.34 -8.66 -4.05
CA ALA A 4 -18.54 -8.34 -2.88
C ALA A 4 -18.11 -6.86 -2.84
N ILE A 5 -18.00 -6.32 -1.61
CA ILE A 5 -17.47 -4.97 -1.31
C ILE A 5 -16.01 -5.07 -0.78
N SER A 6 -15.56 -6.28 -0.40
CA SER A 6 -14.23 -6.62 0.14
C SER A 6 -13.62 -7.78 -0.65
N ASP A 7 -12.34 -8.11 -0.43
CA ASP A 7 -11.53 -9.14 -1.11
C ASP A 7 -12.03 -10.59 -0.94
N TYR A 8 -13.13 -10.81 -0.21
CA TYR A 8 -13.73 -12.14 0.00
C TYR A 8 -14.14 -12.88 -1.27
N TRP A 9 -14.25 -12.21 -2.42
CA TRP A 9 -14.53 -12.85 -3.71
C TRP A 9 -13.33 -13.60 -4.30
N LYS A 10 -12.08 -13.24 -3.91
CA LYS A 10 -10.86 -13.77 -4.54
C LYS A 10 -10.76 -15.30 -4.47
N PRO A 11 -10.97 -15.97 -3.31
CA PRO A 11 -10.84 -17.43 -3.23
C PRO A 11 -11.85 -18.16 -4.12
N PHE A 12 -13.11 -17.70 -4.12
CA PHE A 12 -14.16 -18.32 -4.93
C PHE A 12 -13.96 -18.09 -6.43
N HIS A 13 -13.50 -16.91 -6.83
CA HIS A 13 -13.15 -16.66 -8.22
C HIS A 13 -11.97 -17.53 -8.66
N CYS A 14 -10.92 -17.68 -7.86
CA CYS A 14 -9.78 -18.53 -8.22
C CYS A 14 -10.18 -20.01 -8.36
N LEU A 15 -10.95 -20.54 -7.39
CA LEU A 15 -11.36 -21.95 -7.41
C LEU A 15 -12.35 -22.28 -8.53
N LEU A 16 -13.31 -21.40 -8.80
CA LEU A 16 -14.39 -21.69 -9.75
C LEU A 16 -14.05 -21.30 -11.18
N ALA A 17 -13.07 -20.42 -11.42
CA ALA A 17 -12.71 -19.97 -12.76
C ALA A 17 -12.00 -21.04 -13.60
N GLU A 18 -11.53 -22.13 -12.99
CA GLU A 18 -10.94 -23.27 -13.70
C GLU A 18 -12.00 -24.07 -14.46
N ASP A 19 -13.16 -24.30 -13.84
CA ASP A 19 -14.23 -25.15 -14.37
C ASP A 19 -15.44 -24.38 -14.91
N LEU A 20 -15.61 -23.11 -14.51
CA LEU A 20 -16.80 -22.31 -14.81
C LEU A 20 -16.43 -20.94 -15.40
N ASN A 21 -17.33 -20.42 -16.25
CA ASN A 21 -17.28 -19.03 -16.67
C ASN A 21 -17.73 -18.11 -15.52
N VAL A 22 -16.79 -17.73 -14.66
CA VAL A 22 -17.04 -16.87 -13.50
C VAL A 22 -16.91 -15.41 -13.89
N ILE A 23 -18.00 -14.66 -13.78
CA ILE A 23 -17.98 -13.19 -13.86
C ILE A 23 -18.15 -12.56 -12.47
N LEU A 24 -17.26 -11.62 -12.17
CA LEU A 24 -17.37 -10.71 -11.02
C LEU A 24 -18.24 -9.52 -11.44
N VAL A 25 -19.17 -9.07 -10.60
CA VAL A 25 -20.02 -7.91 -10.91
C VAL A 25 -19.95 -6.90 -9.77
N ASN A 26 -19.90 -5.61 -10.10
CA ASN A 26 -19.87 -4.55 -9.11
C ASN A 26 -21.23 -4.40 -8.43
N ALA A 27 -21.27 -4.53 -7.10
CA ALA A 27 -22.46 -4.35 -6.28
C ALA A 27 -23.24 -3.07 -6.59
N ARG A 28 -22.56 -1.94 -6.86
CA ARG A 28 -23.23 -0.67 -7.21
C ARG A 28 -24.02 -0.73 -8.52
N GLY A 29 -23.55 -1.54 -9.48
CA GLY A 29 -24.27 -1.77 -10.74
C GLY A 29 -25.49 -2.68 -10.57
N VAL A 30 -25.49 -3.51 -9.52
CA VAL A 30 -26.55 -4.49 -9.22
C VAL A 30 -27.59 -3.91 -8.24
N LYS A 31 -27.16 -3.04 -7.33
CA LYS A 31 -27.96 -2.55 -6.19
C LYS A 31 -29.21 -1.74 -6.58
N ASN A 32 -29.30 -1.27 -7.82
CA ASN A 32 -30.45 -0.50 -8.33
C ASN A 32 -31.55 -1.38 -8.94
N LEU A 33 -31.47 -2.71 -8.77
CA LEU A 33 -32.43 -3.62 -9.34
C LEU A 33 -33.57 -3.88 -8.34
N PRO A 34 -34.83 -3.67 -8.75
CA PRO A 34 -35.94 -3.58 -7.82
C PRO A 34 -36.25 -4.91 -7.13
N GLY A 35 -36.51 -4.80 -5.83
CA GLY A 35 -37.21 -5.76 -4.98
C GLY A 35 -36.44 -7.04 -4.70
N ARG A 36 -35.99 -7.25 -3.46
CA ARG A 36 -35.66 -8.58 -2.92
C ARG A 36 -35.32 -8.55 -1.43
N LYS A 37 -35.56 -9.69 -0.77
CA LYS A 37 -35.46 -9.85 0.69
C LYS A 37 -34.62 -11.09 1.10
N THR A 38 -34.15 -11.91 0.15
CA THR A 38 -33.45 -13.18 0.44
C THR A 38 -32.28 -13.47 -0.51
N ALA A 39 -31.16 -13.94 0.04
CA ALA A 39 -29.93 -14.25 -0.70
C ALA A 39 -30.11 -15.29 -1.83
N VAL A 40 -31.04 -16.22 -1.70
CA VAL A 40 -31.35 -17.23 -2.74
C VAL A 40 -32.03 -16.58 -3.94
N SER A 41 -32.95 -15.63 -3.71
CA SER A 41 -33.63 -14.90 -4.78
C SER A 41 -32.69 -13.95 -5.51
N ASP A 42 -31.69 -13.41 -4.81
CA ASP A 42 -30.64 -12.57 -5.41
C ASP A 42 -29.71 -13.40 -6.31
N ALA A 43 -29.23 -14.56 -5.84
CA ALA A 43 -28.32 -15.41 -6.61
C ALA A 43 -28.93 -15.93 -7.92
N ALA A 44 -30.18 -16.42 -7.87
CA ALA A 44 -30.88 -16.92 -9.07
C ALA A 44 -31.08 -15.81 -10.11
N TRP A 45 -31.37 -14.60 -9.64
CA TRP A 45 -31.63 -13.48 -10.52
C TRP A 45 -30.37 -12.83 -11.08
N LEU A 46 -29.30 -12.79 -10.29
CA LEU A 46 -27.97 -12.45 -10.79
C LEU A 46 -27.56 -13.41 -11.91
N ALA A 47 -27.77 -14.72 -11.73
CA ALA A 47 -27.51 -15.71 -12.78
C ALA A 47 -28.33 -15.44 -14.05
N GLN A 48 -29.64 -15.22 -13.94
CA GLN A 48 -30.50 -14.85 -15.07
C GLN A 48 -30.05 -13.56 -15.76
N SER A 49 -29.71 -12.54 -14.97
CA SER A 49 -29.23 -11.26 -15.49
C SER A 49 -27.90 -11.40 -16.23
N GLY A 50 -27.02 -12.29 -15.76
CA GLY A 50 -25.78 -12.67 -16.45
C GLY A 50 -26.04 -13.33 -17.80
N VAL A 51 -26.97 -14.30 -17.86
CA VAL A 51 -27.35 -14.99 -19.10
C VAL A 51 -27.94 -14.03 -20.13
N HIS A 52 -28.74 -13.05 -19.67
CA HIS A 52 -29.36 -12.05 -20.54
C HIS A 52 -28.46 -10.84 -20.85
N GLY A 53 -27.21 -10.81 -20.37
CA GLY A 53 -26.28 -9.70 -20.61
C GLY A 53 -26.70 -8.38 -19.94
N LEU A 54 -27.54 -8.44 -18.91
CA LEU A 54 -28.05 -7.26 -18.18
C LEU A 54 -27.06 -6.73 -17.14
N VAL A 55 -25.97 -7.45 -16.90
CA VAL A 55 -24.89 -7.06 -15.98
C VAL A 55 -23.56 -6.99 -16.72
N SER A 56 -22.77 -5.96 -16.40
CA SER A 56 -21.43 -5.78 -16.96
C SER A 56 -20.39 -6.44 -16.05
N PRO A 57 -19.50 -7.29 -16.58
CA PRO A 57 -18.43 -7.90 -15.79
C PRO A 57 -17.44 -6.83 -15.31
N SER A 58 -17.08 -6.90 -14.04
CA SER A 58 -15.96 -6.18 -13.46
C SER A 58 -14.65 -6.75 -14.00
N PHE A 59 -13.68 -5.87 -14.26
CA PHE A 59 -12.34 -6.28 -14.63
C PHE A 59 -11.64 -6.98 -13.46
N VAL A 60 -11.23 -8.22 -13.67
CA VAL A 60 -10.36 -8.97 -12.75
C VAL A 60 -8.96 -9.00 -13.39
N PRO A 61 -7.95 -8.37 -12.77
CA PRO A 61 -6.60 -8.38 -13.33
C PRO A 61 -6.07 -9.81 -13.47
N PRO A 62 -5.27 -10.11 -14.51
CA PRO A 62 -4.64 -11.42 -14.65
C PRO A 62 -3.68 -11.69 -13.49
N GLN A 63 -3.38 -12.96 -13.24
CA GLN A 63 -2.59 -13.39 -12.09
C GLN A 63 -1.25 -12.61 -11.92
N PRO A 64 -0.43 -12.39 -12.95
CA PRO A 64 0.82 -11.64 -12.79
C PRO A 64 0.62 -10.22 -12.26
N VAL A 65 -0.45 -9.55 -12.68
CA VAL A 65 -0.79 -8.19 -12.22
C VAL A 65 -1.31 -8.20 -10.78
N ARG A 66 -2.06 -9.22 -10.38
CA ARG A 66 -2.52 -9.38 -9.00
C ARG A 66 -1.35 -9.61 -8.06
N GLU A 67 -0.45 -10.50 -8.44
CA GLU A 67 0.76 -10.80 -7.67
C GLU A 67 1.67 -9.58 -7.51
N LEU A 68 1.86 -8.77 -8.56
CA LEU A 68 2.59 -7.51 -8.48
C LEU A 68 1.90 -6.49 -7.56
N ARG A 69 0.56 -6.42 -7.63
CA ARG A 69 -0.23 -5.56 -6.76
C ARG A 69 -0.11 -5.98 -5.29
N ASP A 70 -0.14 -7.27 -5.01
CA ASP A 70 -0.01 -7.79 -3.64
C ASP A 70 1.36 -7.41 -3.04
N LEU A 71 2.45 -7.49 -3.82
CA LEU A 71 3.80 -7.05 -3.39
C LEU A 71 3.84 -5.55 -3.08
N THR A 72 3.35 -4.71 -3.99
CA THR A 72 3.36 -3.24 -3.80
C THR A 72 2.45 -2.80 -2.65
N TRP A 73 1.35 -3.53 -2.45
CA TRP A 73 0.44 -3.33 -1.31
C TRP A 73 1.07 -3.74 0.01
N ALA A 74 1.84 -4.83 0.07
CA ALA A 74 2.57 -5.24 1.26
C ALA A 74 3.69 -4.24 1.64
N ARG A 75 4.37 -3.67 0.64
CA ARG A 75 5.46 -2.70 0.83
C ARG A 75 5.00 -1.40 1.50
N THR A 76 3.80 -0.92 1.14
CA THR A 76 3.27 0.36 1.59
C THR A 76 3.18 0.50 3.13
N PRO A 77 2.51 -0.41 3.87
CA PRO A 77 2.44 -0.33 5.32
C PRO A 77 3.82 -0.48 5.97
N MET A 78 4.70 -1.34 5.46
CA MET A 78 6.07 -1.52 6.00
C MET A 78 6.89 -0.23 5.88
N THR A 79 6.82 0.44 4.73
CA THR A 79 7.50 1.73 4.52
C THR A 79 6.98 2.79 5.50
N ARG A 80 5.66 2.84 5.71
CA ARG A 80 5.03 3.75 6.67
C ARG A 80 5.45 3.44 8.10
N GLU A 81 5.46 2.16 8.48
CA GLU A 81 5.87 1.71 9.81
C GLU A 81 7.34 2.04 10.09
N ARG A 82 8.23 1.82 9.11
CA ARG A 82 9.64 2.19 9.22
C ARG A 82 9.80 3.69 9.49
N GLY A 83 9.04 4.53 8.80
CA GLY A 83 8.99 5.97 9.07
C GLY A 83 8.49 6.30 10.49
N GLN A 84 7.49 5.57 10.99
CA GLN A 84 7.01 5.74 12.38
C GLN A 84 8.07 5.36 13.42
N ILE A 85 8.94 4.39 13.13
CA ILE A 85 10.05 4.04 14.02
C ILE A 85 11.04 5.20 14.15
N VAL A 86 11.39 5.85 13.02
CA VAL A 86 12.26 7.04 13.04
C VAL A 86 11.66 8.13 13.93
N GLN A 87 10.35 8.40 13.78
CA GLN A 87 9.66 9.40 14.60
C GLN A 87 9.63 9.04 16.10
N ARG A 88 9.51 7.75 16.44
CA ARG A 88 9.60 7.28 17.84
C ARG A 88 11.01 7.43 18.39
N LEU A 89 12.04 7.15 17.58
CA LEU A 89 13.45 7.34 17.94
C LEU A 89 13.77 8.81 18.17
N GLU A 90 13.36 9.70 17.26
CA GLU A 90 13.52 11.15 17.42
C GLU A 90 12.92 11.62 18.75
N LYS A 91 11.68 11.22 19.05
CA LYS A 91 11.01 11.58 20.30
C LYS A 91 11.71 11.03 21.54
N LEU A 92 12.13 9.75 21.50
CA LEU A 92 12.88 9.12 22.60
C LEU A 92 14.19 9.87 22.87
N LEU A 93 14.89 10.30 21.82
CA LEU A 93 16.14 11.01 21.96
C LEU A 93 15.94 12.48 22.34
N GLU A 94 14.82 13.10 21.97
CA GLU A 94 14.46 14.45 22.42
C GLU A 94 14.32 14.51 23.95
N ASP A 95 13.76 13.47 24.57
CA ASP A 95 13.70 13.33 26.04
C ASP A 95 15.09 13.29 26.69
N THR A 96 16.11 12.81 25.95
CA THR A 96 17.51 12.79 26.41
C THR A 96 18.28 14.07 26.06
N GLY A 97 17.75 14.91 25.16
CA GLY A 97 18.35 16.17 24.72
C GLY A 97 18.16 16.41 23.22
N SER A 98 17.80 17.64 22.84
CA SER A 98 17.42 18.00 21.46
C SER A 98 18.48 17.70 20.39
N LYS A 99 19.77 17.62 20.75
CA LYS A 99 20.86 17.31 19.81
C LYS A 99 20.94 15.83 19.43
N LEU A 100 20.54 14.92 20.32
CA LEU A 100 20.46 13.50 19.99
C LEU A 100 19.30 13.21 19.04
N ALA A 101 18.21 13.99 19.12
CA ALA A 101 17.12 13.90 18.15
C ALA A 101 17.55 14.23 16.72
N ALA A 102 18.50 15.17 16.55
CA ALA A 102 19.06 15.48 15.23
C ALA A 102 19.78 14.27 14.60
N ILE A 103 20.45 13.44 15.42
CA ILE A 103 21.10 12.19 14.99
C ILE A 103 20.06 11.14 14.58
N ALA A 104 18.92 11.06 15.29
CA ALA A 104 17.84 10.15 14.89
C ALA A 104 17.22 10.52 13.53
N SER A 105 17.22 11.79 13.14
CA SER A 105 16.64 12.22 11.86
C SER A 105 17.45 11.74 10.64
N ASP A 106 18.73 11.39 10.82
CA ASP A 106 19.61 10.81 9.79
C ASP A 106 20.20 9.46 10.25
N ILE A 107 19.35 8.54 10.73
CA ILE A 107 19.75 7.16 11.10
C ILE A 107 20.45 6.41 9.95
N LEU A 108 20.19 6.81 8.70
CA LEU A 108 20.83 6.25 7.50
C LEU A 108 22.25 6.79 7.26
N GLY A 109 22.65 7.84 7.98
CA GLY A 109 23.99 8.40 7.92
C GLY A 109 25.02 7.50 8.60
N VAL A 110 26.12 7.20 7.89
CA VAL A 110 27.25 6.38 8.40
C VAL A 110 27.84 6.92 9.72
N SER A 111 27.75 8.23 9.95
CA SER A 111 28.18 8.89 11.19
C SER A 111 27.20 8.62 12.32
N ASP A 112 25.91 8.81 12.04
CA ASP A 112 24.86 8.91 13.04
C ASP A 112 24.45 7.53 13.55
N GLY A 113 24.42 6.54 12.65
CA GLY A 113 24.32 5.14 13.02
C GLY A 113 25.49 4.67 13.89
N ALA A 114 26.73 5.07 13.57
CA ALA A 114 27.90 4.69 14.36
C ALA A 114 27.87 5.29 15.78
N ILE A 115 27.42 6.55 15.90
CA ILE A 115 27.20 7.21 17.20
C ILE A 115 26.15 6.45 18.00
N LEU A 116 24.97 6.20 17.44
CA LEU A 116 23.89 5.49 18.13
C LEU A 116 24.34 4.08 18.59
N GLN A 117 25.09 3.36 17.76
CA GLN A 117 25.63 2.06 18.13
C GLN A 117 26.61 2.15 19.31
N ALA A 118 27.50 3.15 19.33
CA ALA A 118 28.41 3.39 20.45
C ALA A 118 27.65 3.75 21.75
N LEU A 119 26.59 4.56 21.64
CA LEU A 119 25.73 4.90 22.78
C LEU A 119 25.00 3.69 23.36
N ILE A 120 24.49 2.83 22.48
CA ILE A 120 23.80 1.60 22.88
C ILE A 120 24.77 0.61 23.53
N ALA A 121 26.01 0.53 23.05
CA ALA A 121 27.05 -0.32 23.63
C ALA A 121 27.45 0.11 25.05
N GLY A 122 26.98 1.27 25.52
CA GLY A 122 27.29 1.80 26.83
C GLY A 122 28.71 2.32 26.94
N GLU A 123 29.27 2.81 25.83
CA GLU A 123 30.61 3.39 25.79
C GLU A 123 30.73 4.48 26.86
N CYS A 124 31.63 4.26 27.83
CA CYS A 124 31.73 5.07 29.04
C CYS A 124 32.46 6.40 28.82
N ASP A 125 33.16 6.55 27.69
CA ASP A 125 33.77 7.81 27.29
C ASP A 125 32.88 8.51 26.25
N PRO A 126 32.19 9.61 26.61
CA PRO A 126 31.34 10.39 25.71
C PRO A 126 32.13 11.09 24.58
N ARG A 127 33.47 11.06 24.59
CA ARG A 127 34.29 11.56 23.48
C ARG A 127 34.33 10.58 22.30
N THR A 128 34.31 9.28 22.56
CA THR A 128 34.41 8.24 21.52
C THR A 128 33.24 8.31 20.54
N PRO A 129 31.97 8.42 20.97
CA PRO A 129 30.85 8.65 20.07
C PRO A 129 30.95 10.03 19.38
N SER A 130 31.30 11.09 20.11
CA SER A 130 31.42 12.42 19.52
C SER A 130 32.49 12.52 18.42
N ASP A 131 33.58 11.78 18.51
CA ASP A 131 34.63 11.76 17.48
C ASP A 131 34.20 11.06 16.18
N LEU A 132 33.13 10.26 16.22
CA LEU A 132 32.52 9.66 15.04
C LEU A 132 31.67 10.66 14.25
N ALA A 133 31.35 11.81 14.84
CA ALA A 133 30.57 12.87 14.22
C ALA A 133 31.26 13.38 12.95
N LYS A 134 30.50 13.46 11.86
CA LYS A 134 30.99 13.99 10.56
C LYS A 134 30.27 15.28 10.17
N ARG A 135 30.95 16.08 9.35
CA ARG A 135 30.40 17.31 8.73
C ARG A 135 29.81 18.27 9.78
N LYS A 136 28.50 18.57 9.69
CA LYS A 136 27.82 19.54 10.56
C LYS A 136 27.85 19.12 12.02
N LEU A 137 27.79 17.81 12.28
CA LEU A 137 27.79 17.24 13.62
C LEU A 137 29.13 17.43 14.36
N ARG A 138 30.24 17.70 13.65
CA ARG A 138 31.53 18.02 14.29
C ARG A 138 31.50 19.33 15.08
N ASN A 139 30.70 20.30 14.63
CA ASN A 139 30.58 21.57 15.33
C ASN A 139 29.81 21.42 16.66
N GLU A 140 29.08 20.32 16.82
CA GLU A 140 28.20 20.04 17.95
C GLU A 140 28.85 19.08 18.97
N ILE A 141 30.08 18.62 18.72
CA ILE A 141 30.84 17.69 19.59
C ILE A 141 30.83 18.09 21.08
N PRO A 142 31.13 19.35 21.46
CA PRO A 142 31.18 19.73 22.87
C PRO A 142 29.84 19.54 23.57
N GLU A 143 28.76 19.86 22.86
CA GLU A 143 27.40 19.81 23.38
C GLU A 143 26.84 18.38 23.33
N LEU A 144 27.27 17.58 22.35
CA LEU A 144 27.00 16.15 22.29
C LEU A 144 27.61 15.46 23.51
N THR A 145 28.89 15.72 23.78
CA THR A 145 29.59 15.14 24.93
C THR A 145 28.89 15.47 26.26
N GLU A 146 28.42 16.70 26.46
CA GLU A 146 27.67 17.12 27.65
C GLU A 146 26.36 16.33 27.82
N VAL A 147 25.54 16.25 26.76
CA VAL A 147 24.25 15.53 26.76
C VAL A 147 24.44 14.04 27.05
N LEU A 148 25.50 13.44 26.49
CA LEU A 148 25.82 12.03 26.69
C LEU A 148 26.18 11.69 28.14
N THR A 149 26.84 12.60 28.85
CA THR A 149 27.19 12.40 30.27
C THR A 149 26.00 12.48 31.22
N GLU A 150 24.99 13.29 30.95
CA GLU A 150 23.97 13.63 31.96
C GLU A 150 22.61 12.95 31.78
N ARG A 151 22.24 12.56 30.55
CA ARG A 151 20.83 12.24 30.23
C ARG A 151 20.61 10.92 29.50
N PHE A 152 21.61 10.44 28.75
CA PHE A 152 21.51 9.14 28.10
C PHE A 152 21.82 8.02 29.10
N ARG A 153 20.87 7.09 29.31
CA ARG A 153 20.94 6.05 30.36
C ARG A 153 20.73 4.69 29.73
N ALA A 154 21.06 3.62 30.46
CA ALA A 154 20.83 2.23 30.03
C ALA A 154 19.38 1.95 29.56
N HIS A 155 18.39 2.62 30.15
CA HIS A 155 17.00 2.53 29.70
C HIS A 155 16.79 3.09 28.28
N HIS A 156 17.37 4.25 27.98
CA HIS A 156 17.32 4.85 26.65
C HIS A 156 18.07 3.99 25.64
N ALA A 157 19.26 3.50 25.99
CA ALA A 157 20.04 2.55 25.18
C ALA A 157 19.23 1.31 24.79
N PHE A 158 18.50 0.72 25.74
CA PHE A 158 17.64 -0.44 25.49
C PHE A 158 16.51 -0.12 24.51
N LEU A 159 15.78 0.99 24.72
CA LEU A 159 14.67 1.38 23.82
C LEU A 159 15.18 1.76 22.43
N THR A 160 16.32 2.44 22.33
CA THR A 160 16.95 2.77 21.06
C THR A 160 17.35 1.50 20.30
N ARG A 161 17.96 0.51 20.97
CA ARG A 161 18.27 -0.80 20.36
C ARG A 161 17.02 -1.46 19.79
N LEU A 162 15.97 -1.57 20.60
CA LEU A 162 14.71 -2.21 20.20
C LEU A 162 14.10 -1.55 18.94
N HIS A 163 14.16 -0.23 18.87
CA HIS A 163 13.67 0.50 17.71
C HIS A 163 14.56 0.32 16.47
N LEU A 164 15.88 0.34 16.62
CA LEU A 164 16.80 0.09 15.50
C LEU A 164 16.66 -1.33 14.96
N ASP A 165 16.56 -2.34 15.82
CA ASP A 165 16.40 -3.72 15.37
C ASP A 165 15.10 -3.90 14.55
N HIS A 166 14.01 -3.22 14.94
CA HIS A 166 12.76 -3.24 14.18
C HIS A 166 12.87 -2.39 12.89
N TYR A 167 13.62 -1.29 12.90
CA TYR A 167 13.91 -0.52 11.69
C TYR A 167 14.64 -1.38 10.64
N ASP A 168 15.64 -2.15 11.08
CA ASP A 168 16.44 -3.02 10.24
C ASP A 168 15.58 -4.15 9.66
N GLN A 169 14.77 -4.82 10.50
CA GLN A 169 13.81 -5.84 10.05
C GLN A 169 12.85 -5.32 8.97
N LEU A 170 12.33 -4.10 9.12
CA LEU A 170 11.46 -3.50 8.10
C LEU A 170 12.23 -3.12 6.84
N THR A 171 13.49 -2.70 6.97
CA THR A 171 14.35 -2.39 5.83
C THR A 171 14.61 -3.65 5.02
N ASP A 172 15.03 -4.73 5.66
CA ASP A 172 15.25 -6.03 5.02
C ASP A 172 13.99 -6.54 4.33
N ALA A 173 12.82 -6.42 4.97
CA ALA A 173 11.55 -6.84 4.38
C ALA A 173 11.16 -5.99 3.16
N ILE A 174 11.42 -4.68 3.20
CA ILE A 174 11.17 -3.77 2.06
C ILE A 174 12.11 -4.12 0.91
N GLU A 175 13.38 -4.40 1.18
CA GLU A 175 14.36 -4.79 0.16
C GLU A 175 13.98 -6.12 -0.51
N GLN A 176 13.59 -7.12 0.26
CA GLN A 176 13.07 -8.40 -0.28
C GLN A 176 11.85 -8.19 -1.19
N LEU A 177 10.95 -7.28 -0.83
CA LEU A 177 9.80 -6.94 -1.67
C LEU A 177 10.22 -6.21 -2.94
N ASP A 178 11.19 -5.28 -2.85
CA ASP A 178 11.70 -4.51 -3.99
C ASP A 178 12.45 -5.40 -4.99
N GLU A 179 13.27 -6.34 -4.51
CA GLU A 179 13.90 -7.38 -5.34
C GLU A 179 12.85 -8.22 -6.06
N ARG A 180 11.83 -8.69 -5.32
CA ARG A 180 10.77 -9.52 -5.91
C ARG A 180 9.93 -8.77 -6.95
N VAL A 181 9.74 -7.46 -6.74
CA VAL A 181 9.07 -6.57 -7.71
C VAL A 181 9.94 -6.39 -8.95
N ALA A 182 11.25 -6.16 -8.78
CA ALA A 182 12.19 -6.00 -9.90
C ALA A 182 12.26 -7.26 -10.76
N ASP A 183 12.36 -8.45 -10.15
CA ASP A 183 12.36 -9.75 -10.83
C ASP A 183 11.12 -9.95 -11.71
N ARG A 184 9.95 -9.47 -11.25
CA ARG A 184 8.68 -9.61 -11.97
C ARG A 184 8.42 -8.48 -12.95
N GLY A 185 9.04 -7.31 -12.77
CA GLY A 185 8.94 -6.17 -13.67
C GLY A 185 9.80 -6.29 -14.94
N GLY A 186 10.73 -7.25 -14.98
CA GLY A 186 11.64 -7.49 -16.11
C GLY A 186 11.03 -8.25 -17.29
N ASP A 187 9.95 -9.01 -17.10
CA ASP A 187 9.36 -9.88 -18.13
C ASP A 187 7.84 -9.66 -18.29
N GLY A 188 7.44 -8.88 -19.31
CA GLY A 188 6.08 -8.93 -19.87
C GLY A 188 5.34 -7.59 -20.01
N PRO A 189 4.58 -7.39 -21.11
CA PRO A 189 4.11 -6.07 -21.51
C PRO A 189 2.99 -5.56 -20.59
N LEU A 190 3.21 -4.40 -19.96
CA LEU A 190 2.16 -3.58 -19.33
C LEU A 190 1.12 -3.01 -20.32
N SER A 191 1.02 -3.56 -21.53
CA SER A 191 0.15 -3.06 -22.60
C SER A 191 -0.73 -4.17 -23.18
N SER A 192 -1.75 -4.56 -22.41
CA SER A 192 -2.98 -5.06 -23.01
C SER A 192 -4.15 -4.60 -22.15
N ARG A 193 -4.44 -3.29 -22.23
CA ARG A 193 -5.79 -2.81 -21.94
C ARG A 193 -6.72 -3.60 -22.90
N PRO A 194 -7.68 -4.38 -22.39
CA PRO A 194 -8.68 -4.94 -23.28
C PRO A 194 -9.39 -3.76 -23.96
N ARG A 195 -9.38 -3.75 -25.29
CA ARG A 195 -10.16 -2.79 -26.07
C ARG A 195 -11.61 -2.95 -25.60
N PRO A 196 -12.28 -1.91 -25.10
CA PRO A 196 -13.67 -2.05 -24.67
C PRO A 196 -14.45 -2.63 -25.85
N ALA A 197 -15.25 -3.65 -25.58
CA ALA A 197 -16.10 -4.28 -26.58
C ALA A 197 -16.86 -3.18 -27.32
N GLN A 198 -16.66 -3.12 -28.63
CA GLN A 198 -17.40 -2.20 -29.48
C GLN A 198 -18.87 -2.53 -29.28
N HIS A 199 -19.62 -1.61 -28.66
CA HIS A 199 -21.05 -1.75 -28.58
C HIS A 199 -21.58 -1.75 -30.02
N PRO A 200 -22.50 -2.67 -30.39
CA PRO A 200 -23.21 -2.53 -31.65
C PRO A 200 -23.90 -1.16 -31.69
N PRO A 201 -23.99 -0.52 -32.86
CA PRO A 201 -24.59 0.80 -32.98
C PRO A 201 -26.01 0.74 -32.40
N ARG A 202 -26.30 1.65 -31.46
CA ARG A 202 -27.66 1.83 -30.94
C ARG A 202 -28.55 2.22 -32.11
N ASP A 203 -29.50 1.36 -32.45
CA ASP A 203 -30.62 1.74 -33.32
C ASP A 203 -31.30 2.97 -32.70
N GLN A 204 -31.21 4.10 -33.39
CA GLN A 204 -31.92 5.31 -33.01
C GLN A 204 -33.42 5.06 -33.26
N PRO A 205 -34.30 5.37 -32.30
CA PRO A 205 -35.73 5.23 -32.53
C PRO A 205 -36.14 6.18 -33.66
N SER A 206 -36.75 5.62 -34.71
CA SER A 206 -37.27 6.37 -35.85
C SER A 206 -38.17 7.50 -35.34
N ARG A 207 -37.78 8.75 -35.59
CA ARG A 207 -38.65 9.92 -35.38
C ARG A 207 -39.91 9.69 -36.22
N ARG A 208 -41.02 9.33 -35.57
CA ARG A 208 -42.35 9.43 -36.19
C ARG A 208 -42.55 10.89 -36.58
N ARG A 209 -42.55 11.16 -37.89
CA ARG A 209 -42.98 12.44 -38.44
C ARG A 209 -44.45 12.63 -38.05
N SER A 210 -44.71 13.72 -37.34
CA SER A 210 -46.05 14.22 -37.12
C SER A 210 -46.56 14.76 -38.45
N ASP A 211 -47.57 14.11 -39.03
CA ASP A 211 -48.29 14.65 -40.18
C ASP A 211 -49.02 15.92 -39.76
N HIS A 212 -48.58 17.04 -40.33
CA HIS A 212 -49.29 18.31 -40.35
C HIS A 212 -49.62 18.61 -41.81
N HIS A 213 -50.67 17.97 -42.33
CA HIS A 213 -51.28 18.42 -43.58
C HIS A 213 -52.37 19.43 -43.25
N ARG A 214 -52.00 20.71 -43.40
CA ARG A 214 -52.93 21.77 -43.80
C ARG A 214 -53.65 21.29 -45.07
N ASP A 215 -54.96 21.38 -45.12
CA ASP A 215 -55.57 21.88 -46.35
C ASP A 215 -56.79 22.74 -46.06
N ARG A 216 -56.83 23.86 -46.77
CA ARG A 216 -57.91 24.86 -46.76
C ARG A 216 -58.92 24.46 -47.83
N ARG A 217 -60.21 24.53 -47.50
CA ARG A 217 -61.24 25.22 -48.28
C ARG A 217 -62.48 25.40 -47.42
#